data_AF-A0A382CLM3-F1
#
_entry.id   AF-A0A382CLM3-F1
#
_cell.length_a   1.000
_cell.length_b   1.000
_cell.length_c   1.000
_cell.angle_alpha   90.00
_cell.angle_beta   90.00
_cell.angle_gamma   90.00
#
_symmetry.space_group_name_H-M   'P 1'
#
loop_
_entity.id
_entity.type
_entity.pdbx_description
1 polymer ?
#
loop_
_entity_poly.entity_id
_entity_poly.type
_entity_poly.pdbx_seq_one_letter_code
_entity_poly.pdbx_strand_id
1 'polypeptide(L)' 'GLKDTIKALDTNDFYRLRLGIGHPGSKNEVVDFVLKPPGKNDLMLIEQAIKEAMDVIEPLVSGDIEQAMKQLHTD' A
#
# COMPACT_ATOMS: atom_id res chain seq x y z
N GLY A 1 5.28 13.24 2.95
CA GLY A 1 5.11 11.88 2.40
C GLY A 1 5.00 11.97 0.89
N LEU A 2 3.92 11.45 0.30
CA LEU A 2 3.80 11.38 -1.16
C LEU A 2 3.99 12.72 -1.90
N LYS A 3 3.34 13.79 -1.45
CA LYS A 3 3.50 15.14 -2.04
C LYS A 3 4.93 15.64 -2.01
N ASP A 4 5.68 15.26 -0.99
CA ASP A 4 7.09 15.65 -0.82
C ASP A 4 7.99 14.86 -1.78
N THR A 5 7.74 13.55 -1.93
CA THR A 5 8.41 12.69 -2.92
C THR A 5 8.19 13.20 -4.35
N ILE A 6 6.95 13.54 -4.70
CA ILE A 6 6.61 14.10 -6.02
C ILE A 6 7.38 15.40 -6.26
N LYS A 7 7.40 16.29 -5.25
CA LYS A 7 8.13 17.56 -5.32
C LYS A 7 9.64 17.34 -5.49
N ALA A 8 10.20 16.33 -4.83
CA ALA A 8 11.63 16.01 -4.91
C ALA A 8 12.04 15.39 -6.26
N LEU A 9 11.14 14.63 -6.89
CA LEU A 9 11.40 13.96 -8.17
C LEU A 9 10.96 14.80 -9.40
N ASP A 10 10.19 15.88 -9.18
CA ASP A 10 9.53 16.67 -10.22
C ASP A 10 8.66 15.84 -11.19
N THR A 11 8.18 14.68 -10.73
CA THR A 11 7.31 13.79 -11.49
C THR A 11 6.42 12.94 -10.59
N ASN A 12 5.30 12.49 -11.15
CA ASN A 12 4.40 11.50 -10.59
C ASN A 12 4.60 10.09 -11.18
N ASP A 13 5.56 9.94 -12.10
CA ASP A 13 5.77 8.76 -12.93
C ASP A 13 6.62 7.72 -12.20
N PHE A 14 6.07 7.20 -11.10
CA PHE A 14 6.66 6.13 -10.33
C PHE A 14 5.59 5.18 -9.82
N TYR A 15 5.96 3.89 -9.72
CA TYR A 15 5.08 2.86 -9.18
C TYR A 15 4.88 3.04 -7.67
N ARG A 16 3.68 2.71 -7.22
CA ARG A 16 3.28 2.78 -5.81
C ARG A 16 2.55 1.51 -5.43
N LEU A 17 3.07 0.79 -4.45
CA LEU A 17 2.34 -0.27 -3.76
C LEU A 17 1.46 0.37 -2.67
N ARG A 18 0.16 0.10 -2.70
CA ARG A 18 -0.81 0.63 -1.73
C ARG A 18 -1.28 -0.49 -0.82
N LEU A 19 -0.93 -0.41 0.47
CA LEU A 19 -1.45 -1.32 1.49
C LEU A 19 -2.66 -0.68 2.17
N GLY A 20 -3.80 -1.36 2.12
CA GLY A 20 -5.02 -0.91 2.78
C GLY A 20 -4.95 -1.17 4.29
N ILE A 21 -5.22 -0.15 5.10
CA ILE A 21 -5.28 -0.26 6.56
C ILE A 21 -6.68 0.05 7.12
N GLY A 22 -7.69 0.10 6.25
CA GLY A 22 -9.05 0.53 6.60
C GLY A 22 -9.23 2.05 6.67
N HIS A 23 -10.40 2.49 7.15
CA HIS A 23 -10.74 3.91 7.31
C HIS A 23 -11.65 4.09 8.53
N PRO A 24 -11.41 5.09 9.40
CA PRO A 24 -12.18 5.30 10.63
C PRO A 24 -13.61 5.86 10.40
N GLY A 25 -14.05 5.99 9.14
CA GLY A 25 -15.39 6.51 8.78
C GLY A 25 -15.49 8.04 8.77
N SER A 26 -14.73 8.75 9.62
CA SER A 26 -14.65 10.22 9.62
C SER A 26 -13.29 10.72 9.16
N LYS A 27 -13.28 11.75 8.29
CA LYS A 27 -12.04 12.38 7.79
C LYS A 27 -11.20 13.01 8.92
N ASN A 28 -11.86 13.52 9.98
CA ASN A 28 -11.18 14.19 11.08
C ASN A 28 -10.41 13.21 11.97
N GLU A 29 -10.78 11.92 11.95
CA GLU A 29 -10.18 10.88 12.80
C GLU A 29 -9.01 10.18 12.10
N VAL A 30 -8.76 10.47 10.82
CA VAL A 30 -7.73 9.80 10.01
C VAL A 30 -6.34 9.99 10.59
N VAL A 31 -6.01 11.18 11.07
CA VAL A 31 -4.66 11.47 11.61
C VAL A 31 -4.37 10.62 12.84
N ASP A 32 -5.31 10.57 13.79
CA ASP A 32 -5.14 9.76 15.00
C ASP A 32 -5.19 8.27 14.69
N PHE A 33 -6.00 7.86 13.71
CA PHE A 33 -6.11 6.47 13.27
C PHE A 33 -4.77 5.93 12.75
N VAL A 34 -4.06 6.68 11.90
CA VAL A 34 -2.78 6.23 11.32
C VAL A 34 -1.60 6.29 12.30
N LEU A 35 -1.73 7.04 13.40
CA LEU A 35 -0.68 7.18 14.41
C LEU A 35 -0.82 6.18 15.57
N LYS A 36 -1.98 5.52 15.70
CA LYS A 36 -2.23 4.51 16.73
C LYS A 36 -1.90 3.11 16.21
N PRO A 37 -1.48 2.19 17.08
CA PRO A 37 -1.31 0.79 16.70
C PRO A 37 -2.67 0.20 16.26
N PRO A 38 -2.70 -0.60 15.18
CA PRO A 38 -3.93 -1.26 14.74
C PRO A 38 -4.41 -2.30 15.76
N GLY A 39 -5.71 -2.60 15.73
CA GLY A 39 -6.26 -3.71 16.50
C GLY A 39 -5.70 -5.06 16.02
N LYS A 40 -5.82 -6.11 16.84
CA LYS A 40 -5.26 -7.43 16.53
C LYS A 40 -5.74 -8.01 15.19
N ASN A 41 -7.02 -7.85 14.88
CA ASN A 41 -7.60 -8.34 13.62
C ASN A 41 -7.10 -7.54 12.42
N ASP A 42 -7.06 -6.22 12.54
CA ASP A 42 -6.54 -5.34 11.48
C ASP A 42 -5.07 -5.62 11.22
N LEU A 43 -4.28 -5.84 12.28
CA LEU A 43 -2.87 -6.21 12.15
C LEU A 43 -2.69 -7.51 11.38
N MET A 44 -3.49 -8.55 11.65
CA MET A 44 -3.44 -9.80 10.89
C MET A 44 -3.74 -9.60 9.41
N LEU A 45 -4.73 -8.76 9.08
CA LEU A 45 -5.06 -8.43 7.69
C LEU A 45 -3.94 -7.64 7.00
N ILE A 46 -3.32 -6.70 7.72
CA ILE A 46 -2.18 -5.93 7.21
C ILE A 46 -0.98 -6.84 6.94
N GLU A 47 -0.66 -7.75 7.87
CA GLU A 47 0.43 -8.72 7.69
C GLU A 47 0.19 -9.66 6.50
N GLN A 48 -1.05 -10.12 6.33
CA GLN A 48 -1.44 -10.94 5.19
C GLN A 48 -1.28 -10.16 3.86
N ALA A 49 -1.76 -8.91 3.82
CA ALA A 49 -1.60 -8.05 2.64
C ALA A 49 -0.12 -7.75 2.33
N ILE A 50 0.73 -7.59 3.35
CA ILE A 50 2.18 -7.45 3.16
C ILE A 50 2.76 -8.71 2.54
N LYS A 51 2.33 -9.88 3.00
CA LYS A 51 2.80 -11.17 2.48
C LYS A 51 2.45 -11.34 1.00
N GLU A 52 1.19 -11.10 0.63
CA GLU A 52 0.74 -11.15 -0.77
C GLU A 52 1.50 -10.15 -1.65
N ALA A 53 1.80 -8.96 -1.11
CA ALA A 53 2.58 -7.97 -1.82
C ALA A 53 4.06 -8.36 -2.00
N MET A 54 4.63 -9.23 -1.16
CA MET A 54 5.97 -9.75 -1.36
C MET A 54 6.04 -10.70 -2.56
N ASP A 55 4.97 -11.43 -2.83
CA ASP A 55 4.91 -12.41 -3.94
C ASP A 55 4.92 -11.75 -5.33
N VAL A 56 4.65 -10.44 -5.41
CA VAL A 56 4.67 -9.68 -6.67
C VAL A 56 5.95 -8.85 -6.87
N ILE A 57 6.92 -8.92 -5.96
CA ILE A 57 8.18 -8.18 -6.08
C ILE A 57 9.00 -8.66 -7.29
N GLU A 58 9.04 -9.97 -7.54
CA GLU A 58 9.79 -10.53 -8.66
C GLU A 58 9.29 -10.03 -10.03
N PRO A 59 7.99 -10.14 -10.39
CA PRO A 59 7.49 -9.57 -11.63
C PRO A 59 7.58 -8.03 -11.67
N LEU A 60 7.46 -7.35 -10.53
CA LEU A 60 7.61 -5.89 -10.47
C LEU A 60 9.03 -5.43 -10.86
N VAL A 61 10.05 -6.12 -10.35
CA VAL A 61 11.47 -5.78 -10.62
C VAL A 61 11.91 -6.22 -12.01
N SER A 62 11.33 -7.30 -12.55
CA SER A 62 11.59 -7.74 -13.93
C SER A 62 10.93 -6.86 -14.99
N GLY A 63 10.04 -5.95 -14.58
CA GLY A 63 9.31 -5.04 -15.47
C GLY A 63 7.97 -5.58 -15.96
N ASP A 64 7.54 -6.75 -15.49
CA ASP A 64 6.22 -7.32 -15.78
C ASP A 64 5.15 -6.77 -14.81
N ILE A 65 4.82 -5.50 -15.03
CA ILE A 65 3.86 -4.77 -14.20
C ILE A 65 2.44 -5.33 -14.36
N GLU A 66 2.07 -5.82 -15.55
CA GLU A 66 0.75 -6.39 -15.78
C GLU A 66 0.55 -7.67 -14.97
N GLN A 67 1.55 -8.56 -14.95
CA GLN A 67 1.51 -9.76 -14.12
C GLN A 67 1.45 -9.41 -12.63
N ALA A 68 2.29 -8.49 -12.16
CA ALA A 68 2.31 -8.04 -10.76
C ALA A 68 0.94 -7.46 -10.35
N MET A 69 0.34 -6.60 -11.18
CA MET A 69 -0.98 -6.00 -10.92
C MET A 69 -2.11 -7.03 -10.92
N LYS A 70 -2.05 -8.01 -11.83
CA LYS A 70 -3.04 -9.08 -11.90
C LYS A 70 -2.97 -9.95 -10.65
N GLN A 71 -1.78 -10.36 -10.23
CA GLN A 71 -1.61 -11.23 -9.06
C GLN A 71 -2.00 -10.52 -7.75
N LEU A 72 -1.76 -9.21 -7.63
CA LEU A 72 -2.07 -8.46 -6.41
C LEU A 72 -3.57 -8.12 -6.23
N HIS A 73 -4.32 -8.00 -7.34
CA HIS A 73 -5.71 -7.51 -7.30
C HIS A 73 -6.73 -8.55 -7.80
N THR A 74 -6.34 -9.80 -7.94
CA THR A 74 -7.25 -10.89 -8.28
C THR A 74 -7.35 -11.82 -7.07
N ASP A 75 -8.57 -11.92 -6.54
CA ASP A 75 -8.95 -12.92 -5.53
C ASP A 75 -9.25 -14.28 -6.18
#